data_AF-A0A422N2L9-F1
#
_entry.id   AF-A0A422N2L9-F1
#
_cell.length_a   1.000
_cell.length_b   1.000
_cell.length_c   1.000
_cell.angle_alpha   90.00
_cell.angle_beta   90.00
_cell.angle_gamma   90.00
#
_symmetry.space_group_name_H-M   'P 1'
#
loop_
_entity.id
_entity.type
_entity.pdbx_description
1 polymer ?
#
loop_
_entity_poly.entity_id
_entity_poly.type
_entity_poly.pdbx_seq_one_letter_code
_entity_poly.pdbx_strand_id
1 'polypeptide(L)'
;MPRKALLGNWFEEEAYARDRRRLMEGRNGGVVDAARETQLILAKVKHHSTPYPMSPMPEDGFLHFYAPVMLQNAATLGFMSLDLEDRALRPTGWSVVCSTAPASGPTLRNCFVLVPAPTGPTDMIPPPPEEKDLVHYGQPFFIMTVPELSDDPLSLASERKGPNSASKVTGKYQDVFFSPDGSTAETMWVADFSNPEYIEDMRDRPVKGDAVLVIRHNQTNVPLASTKAVFYNDFGPEYEVCCNKFALPGSRTRGSPLTDENYWIFVHSEQREEQQGEAEGREEEQKRASAPA
;
A
#
# COMPACT_ATOMS: atom_id res chain seq x y z
N MET A 1 52.50 23.30 -5.06
CA MET A 1 51.21 24.01 -5.00
C MET A 1 51.47 25.43 -4.55
N PRO A 2 50.99 26.47 -5.26
CA PRO A 2 51.22 27.85 -4.86
C PRO A 2 50.48 28.11 -3.53
N ARG A 3 51.21 28.62 -2.52
CA ARG A 3 50.63 29.05 -1.25
C ARG A 3 49.88 30.35 -1.49
N LYS A 4 48.54 30.29 -1.51
CA LYS A 4 47.68 31.48 -1.58
C LYS A 4 47.94 32.32 -0.32
N ALA A 5 48.26 33.60 -0.48
CA ALA A 5 48.36 34.52 0.65
C ALA A 5 46.97 34.68 1.28
N LEU A 6 46.87 34.40 2.57
CA LEU A 6 45.63 34.52 3.34
C LEU A 6 45.51 35.96 3.83
N LEU A 7 44.71 36.77 3.14
CA LEU A 7 44.50 38.18 3.43
C LEU A 7 43.01 38.44 3.66
N GLY A 8 42.68 39.30 4.62
CA GLY A 8 41.28 39.66 4.93
C GLY A 8 40.53 38.52 5.63
N ASN A 9 39.22 38.43 5.38
CA ASN A 9 38.30 37.49 6.01
C ASN A 9 38.31 36.11 5.35
N TRP A 10 39.52 35.63 5.01
CA TRP A 10 39.74 34.40 4.24
C TRP A 10 39.12 33.17 4.91
N PHE A 11 39.04 33.17 6.24
CA PHE A 11 38.46 32.07 7.02
C PHE A 11 36.94 31.97 6.83
N GLU A 12 36.21 33.09 6.88
CA GLU A 12 34.76 33.09 6.62
C GLU A 12 34.48 32.78 5.14
N GLU A 13 35.29 33.27 4.21
CA GLU A 13 35.17 32.93 2.79
C GLU A 13 35.38 31.42 2.53
N GLU A 14 36.34 30.80 3.21
CA GLU A 14 36.58 29.37 3.09
C GLU A 14 35.46 28.54 3.75
N ALA A 15 34.96 28.97 4.92
CA ALA A 15 33.80 28.36 5.57
C ALA A 15 32.55 28.44 4.68
N TYR A 16 32.27 29.62 4.12
CA TYR A 16 31.17 29.83 3.18
C TYR A 16 31.31 28.97 1.92
N ALA A 17 32.52 28.83 1.37
CA ALA A 17 32.78 27.98 0.22
C ALA A 17 32.59 26.48 0.53
N ARG A 18 32.93 26.03 1.74
CA ARG A 18 32.67 24.65 2.20
C ARG A 18 31.18 24.41 2.39
N ASP A 19 30.47 25.33 3.03
CA ASP A 19 29.02 25.21 3.25
C ASP A 19 28.26 25.27 1.94
N ARG A 20 28.63 26.16 1.01
CA ARG A 20 28.08 26.20 -0.35
C ARG A 20 28.34 24.90 -1.11
N ARG A 21 29.52 24.28 -0.94
CA ARG A 21 29.83 23.00 -1.55
C ARG A 21 28.97 21.89 -0.97
N ARG A 22 28.83 21.83 0.35
CA ARG A 22 27.91 20.89 1.03
C ARG A 22 26.46 21.05 0.59
N LEU A 23 26.04 22.29 0.34
CA LEU A 23 24.68 22.58 -0.14
C LEU A 23 24.47 22.17 -1.61
N MET A 24 25.56 22.09 -2.39
CA MET A 24 25.56 21.55 -3.74
C MET A 24 25.95 20.07 -3.81
N GLU A 25 26.37 19.46 -2.71
CA GLU A 25 26.63 18.03 -2.61
C GLU A 25 25.28 17.32 -2.47
N GLY A 26 24.89 16.60 -3.51
CA GLY A 26 23.69 15.79 -3.54
C GLY A 26 23.79 14.57 -2.61
N ARG A 27 22.71 13.78 -2.56
CA ARG A 27 22.53 12.60 -1.69
C ARG A 27 23.67 11.57 -1.80
N ASN A 28 24.44 11.59 -2.91
CA ASN A 28 25.57 10.71 -3.20
C ASN A 28 26.96 11.40 -3.17
N GLY A 29 27.08 12.62 -2.62
CA GLY A 29 28.36 13.33 -2.49
C GLY A 29 28.92 13.95 -3.79
N GLY A 30 28.13 13.99 -4.86
CA GLY A 30 28.44 14.69 -6.13
C GLY A 30 27.67 16.00 -6.28
N VAL A 31 28.01 16.85 -7.26
CA VAL A 31 27.26 18.09 -7.52
C VAL A 31 25.82 17.76 -7.96
N VAL A 32 24.82 18.39 -7.34
CA VAL A 32 23.40 18.26 -7.74
C VAL A 32 23.23 18.85 -9.13
N ASP A 33 23.05 17.97 -10.13
CA ASP A 33 22.56 18.36 -11.44
C ASP A 33 21.03 18.40 -11.40
N ALA A 34 20.47 19.61 -11.27
CA ALA A 34 19.03 19.82 -11.19
C ALA A 34 18.26 19.22 -12.39
N ALA A 35 18.86 19.23 -13.59
CA ALA A 35 18.23 18.65 -14.77
C ALA A 35 18.13 17.12 -14.65
N ARG A 36 19.19 16.48 -14.15
CA ARG A 36 19.21 15.04 -13.92
C ARG A 36 18.23 14.62 -12.82
N GLU A 37 18.20 15.32 -11.69
CA GLU A 37 17.26 15.00 -10.60
C GLU A 37 15.80 15.16 -11.05
N THR A 38 15.49 16.21 -11.83
CA THR A 38 14.16 16.39 -12.42
C THR A 38 13.79 15.23 -13.35
N GLN A 39 14.73 14.76 -14.18
CA GLN A 39 14.49 13.61 -15.06
C GLN A 39 14.23 12.33 -14.26
N LEU A 40 14.94 12.10 -13.15
CA LEU A 40 14.72 10.95 -12.28
C LEU A 40 13.33 10.99 -11.64
N ILE A 41 12.92 12.15 -11.12
CA ILE A 41 11.57 12.33 -10.55
C ILE A 41 10.49 12.08 -11.61
N LEU A 42 10.65 12.64 -12.82
CA LEU A 42 9.70 12.42 -13.91
C LEU A 42 9.64 10.95 -14.35
N ALA A 43 10.78 10.26 -14.43
CA ALA A 43 10.84 8.84 -14.77
C ALA A 43 10.15 7.98 -13.69
N LYS A 44 10.43 8.26 -12.42
CA LYS A 44 9.79 7.65 -11.26
C LYS A 44 8.27 7.81 -11.30
N VAL A 45 7.79 9.05 -11.44
CA VAL A 45 6.36 9.35 -11.45
C VAL A 45 5.68 8.67 -12.62
N LYS A 46 6.30 8.70 -13.80
CA LYS A 46 5.80 8.00 -15.00
C LYS A 46 5.69 6.50 -14.78
N HIS A 47 6.72 5.87 -14.22
CA HIS A 47 6.73 4.44 -13.92
C HIS A 47 5.59 4.07 -12.96
N HIS A 48 5.57 4.69 -11.78
CA HIS A 48 4.62 4.38 -10.72
C HIS A 48 3.15 4.67 -11.07
N SER A 49 2.92 5.70 -11.89
CA SER A 49 1.59 6.08 -12.35
C SER A 49 1.15 5.33 -13.61
N THR A 50 1.92 4.35 -14.08
CA THR A 50 1.52 3.49 -15.20
C THR A 50 0.22 2.78 -14.81
N PRO A 51 -0.87 2.91 -15.61
CA PRO A 51 -2.13 2.23 -15.32
C PRO A 51 -1.94 0.72 -15.21
N TYR A 52 -2.65 0.10 -14.28
CA TYR A 52 -2.59 -1.34 -14.07
C TYR A 52 -3.99 -1.97 -14.13
N PRO A 53 -4.19 -3.06 -14.87
CA PRO A 53 -5.50 -3.72 -14.93
C PRO A 53 -5.84 -4.38 -13.59
N MET A 54 -6.94 -3.96 -12.96
CA MET A 54 -7.51 -4.67 -11.81
C MET A 54 -8.45 -5.78 -12.28
N SER A 55 -8.53 -6.85 -11.51
CA SER A 55 -9.55 -7.88 -11.74
C SER A 55 -10.95 -7.30 -11.51
N PRO A 56 -11.93 -7.65 -12.38
CA PRO A 56 -13.32 -7.35 -12.09
C PRO A 56 -13.76 -8.11 -10.84
N MET A 57 -14.85 -7.67 -10.23
CA MET A 57 -15.49 -8.45 -9.17
C MET A 57 -15.83 -9.85 -9.72
N PRO A 58 -15.39 -10.92 -9.04
CA PRO A 58 -15.77 -12.29 -9.42
C PRO A 58 -17.28 -12.51 -9.37
N GLU A 59 -17.81 -13.39 -10.21
CA GLU A 59 -19.26 -13.66 -10.31
C GLU A 59 -19.86 -14.20 -9.00
N ASP A 60 -19.05 -14.86 -8.17
CA ASP A 60 -19.46 -15.37 -6.87
C ASP A 60 -19.58 -14.28 -5.77
N GLY A 61 -19.10 -13.07 -6.05
CA GLY A 61 -19.14 -11.92 -5.14
C GLY A 61 -18.15 -12.01 -3.97
N PHE A 62 -17.18 -12.92 -4.01
CA PHE A 62 -16.17 -13.09 -2.97
C PHE A 62 -14.82 -12.52 -3.37
N LEU A 63 -13.95 -12.35 -2.37
CA LEU A 63 -12.58 -11.93 -2.54
C LEU A 63 -11.70 -13.14 -2.85
N HIS A 64 -10.91 -13.06 -3.93
CA HIS A 64 -10.03 -14.15 -4.37
C HIS A 64 -8.56 -13.81 -4.17
N PHE A 65 -7.75 -14.84 -3.91
CA PHE A 65 -6.31 -14.75 -3.99
C PHE A 65 -5.83 -14.56 -5.43
N TYR A 66 -4.62 -14.02 -5.59
CA TYR A 66 -3.95 -13.81 -6.87
C TYR A 66 -4.65 -12.82 -7.83
N ALA A 67 -5.77 -12.22 -7.44
CA ALA A 67 -6.42 -11.13 -8.14
C ALA A 67 -5.82 -9.77 -7.74
N PRO A 68 -5.40 -8.92 -8.70
CA PRO A 68 -4.98 -7.56 -8.40
C PRO A 68 -6.15 -6.70 -7.92
N VAL A 69 -5.97 -6.09 -6.75
CA VAL A 69 -6.95 -5.22 -6.08
C VAL A 69 -6.29 -3.94 -5.59
N MET A 70 -7.09 -2.90 -5.38
CA MET A 70 -6.69 -1.72 -4.61
C MET A 70 -7.18 -1.84 -3.18
N LEU A 71 -6.48 -1.19 -2.23
CA LEU A 71 -6.84 -1.24 -0.82
C LEU A 71 -7.15 0.17 -0.31
N GLN A 72 -8.43 0.45 -0.03
CA GLN A 72 -8.90 1.78 0.40
C GLN A 72 -9.11 1.84 1.91
N ASN A 73 -8.70 2.94 2.54
CA ASN A 73 -8.93 3.20 3.96
C ASN A 73 -10.17 4.09 4.19
N ALA A 74 -10.97 3.81 5.21
CA ALA A 74 -12.18 4.57 5.50
C ALA A 74 -11.92 5.99 6.07
N ALA A 75 -10.86 6.21 6.85
CA ALA A 75 -10.58 7.53 7.43
C ALA A 75 -9.99 8.53 6.43
N THR A 76 -9.10 8.07 5.56
CA THR A 76 -8.42 8.95 4.58
C THR A 76 -9.11 8.95 3.22
N LEU A 77 -9.95 7.94 2.94
CA LEU A 77 -10.52 7.64 1.61
C LEU A 77 -9.46 7.42 0.52
N GLY A 78 -8.19 7.37 0.91
CA GLY A 78 -7.06 7.13 0.03
C GLY A 78 -6.81 5.65 -0.15
N PHE A 79 -6.11 5.34 -1.23
CA PHE A 79 -5.67 3.99 -1.55
C PHE A 79 -4.24 3.80 -1.06
N MET A 80 -3.96 2.61 -0.51
CA MET A 80 -2.59 2.22 -0.17
C MET A 80 -1.71 2.42 -1.40
N SER A 81 -0.59 3.11 -1.22
CA SER A 81 0.29 3.51 -2.29
C SER A 81 1.75 3.33 -1.87
N LEU A 82 2.59 3.01 -2.85
CA LEU A 82 4.02 2.77 -2.65
C LEU A 82 4.86 3.78 -3.46
N ASP A 83 6.04 4.09 -2.95
CA ASP A 83 7.06 4.90 -3.62
C ASP A 83 8.36 4.10 -3.62
N LEU A 84 8.60 3.30 -4.66
CA LEU A 84 9.67 2.29 -4.69
C LEU A 84 11.08 2.89 -4.55
N GLU A 85 11.25 4.17 -4.89
CA GLU A 85 12.51 4.89 -4.77
C GLU A 85 12.77 5.46 -3.36
N ASP A 86 11.75 5.52 -2.49
CA ASP A 86 11.92 5.93 -1.09
C ASP A 86 12.38 4.76 -0.19
N ARG A 87 13.49 4.14 -0.61
CA ARG A 87 14.09 3.00 0.09
C ARG A 87 14.82 3.45 1.35
N ALA A 88 14.50 2.81 2.46
CA ALA A 88 15.24 2.90 3.71
C ALA A 88 16.03 1.60 3.94
N LEU A 89 17.32 1.74 4.29
CA LEU A 89 18.15 0.61 4.70
C LEU A 89 17.73 0.12 6.08
N ARG A 90 17.58 -1.21 6.22
CA ARG A 90 17.35 -1.91 7.48
C ARG A 90 18.48 -2.93 7.72
N PRO A 91 18.64 -3.43 8.97
CA PRO A 91 19.63 -4.46 9.25
C PRO A 91 19.50 -5.72 8.40
N THR A 92 18.29 -6.09 7.98
CA THR A 92 18.01 -7.28 7.17
C THR A 92 17.99 -7.02 5.66
N GLY A 93 18.06 -5.76 5.22
CA GLY A 93 17.95 -5.43 3.80
C GLY A 93 17.51 -3.99 3.56
N TRP A 94 16.53 -3.82 2.68
CA TRP A 94 15.91 -2.53 2.43
C TRP A 94 14.39 -2.65 2.54
N SER A 95 13.74 -1.54 2.81
CA SER A 95 12.29 -1.47 2.88
C SER A 95 11.80 -0.17 2.28
N VAL A 96 10.53 -0.12 1.93
CA VAL A 96 9.87 1.08 1.44
C VAL A 96 8.62 1.32 2.27
N VAL A 97 8.45 2.54 2.78
CA VAL A 97 7.24 2.88 3.54
C VAL A 97 6.05 3.04 2.60
N CYS A 98 4.90 2.53 3.00
CA CYS A 98 3.63 2.77 2.30
C CYS A 98 2.83 3.90 2.95
N SER A 99 1.89 4.42 2.18
CA SER A 99 1.00 5.52 2.57
C SER A 99 -0.41 5.26 2.05
N THR A 100 -1.37 6.11 2.40
CA THR A 100 -2.60 6.22 1.60
C THR A 100 -2.65 7.55 0.86
N ALA A 101 -3.09 7.53 -0.39
CA ALA A 101 -3.15 8.71 -1.25
C ALA A 101 -4.41 8.69 -2.12
N PRO A 102 -4.95 9.85 -2.54
CA PRO A 102 -5.96 9.90 -3.58
C PRO A 102 -5.44 9.27 -4.87
N ALA A 103 -6.27 8.48 -5.56
CA ALA A 103 -5.95 7.91 -6.86
C ALA A 103 -7.10 8.13 -7.84
N SER A 104 -6.79 8.51 -9.07
CA SER A 104 -7.77 8.61 -10.16
C SER A 104 -8.13 7.26 -10.77
N GLY A 105 -7.37 6.21 -10.43
CA GLY A 105 -7.56 4.86 -10.93
C GLY A 105 -6.42 3.93 -10.49
N PRO A 106 -6.46 2.67 -10.96
CA PRO A 106 -5.45 1.68 -10.64
C PRO A 106 -4.15 1.92 -11.42
N THR A 107 -3.05 1.84 -10.71
CA THR A 107 -1.69 2.08 -11.18
C THR A 107 -0.75 1.07 -10.55
N LEU A 108 0.47 0.93 -11.07
CA LEU A 108 1.46 0.02 -10.49
C LEU A 108 1.68 0.26 -8.99
N ARG A 109 1.66 1.52 -8.54
CA ARG A 109 1.99 1.86 -7.16
C ARG A 109 0.89 1.60 -6.13
N ASN A 110 -0.36 1.39 -6.55
CA ASN A 110 -1.51 1.26 -5.65
C ASN A 110 -2.33 -0.02 -5.86
N CYS A 111 -1.86 -0.92 -6.73
CA CYS A 111 -2.41 -2.26 -6.92
C CYS A 111 -1.57 -3.30 -6.18
N PHE A 112 -2.25 -4.25 -5.54
CA PHE A 112 -1.65 -5.31 -4.75
C PHE A 112 -2.30 -6.65 -5.05
N VAL A 113 -1.58 -7.72 -4.75
CA VAL A 113 -2.03 -9.10 -4.90
C VAL A 113 -2.04 -9.77 -3.54
N LEU A 114 -3.15 -10.44 -3.23
CA LEU A 114 -3.25 -11.25 -2.02
C LEU A 114 -2.73 -12.66 -2.32
N VAL A 115 -1.87 -13.19 -1.45
CA VAL A 115 -1.29 -14.52 -1.58
C VAL A 115 -1.52 -15.31 -0.29
N PRO A 116 -2.04 -16.54 -0.34
CA PRO A 116 -2.24 -17.35 0.86
C PRO A 116 -0.91 -17.61 1.56
N ALA A 117 -0.88 -17.41 2.87
CA ALA A 117 0.30 -17.73 3.67
C ALA A 117 0.23 -19.20 4.13
N PRO A 118 1.39 -19.88 4.32
CA PRO A 118 1.40 -21.22 4.87
C PRO A 118 0.71 -21.24 6.23
N THR A 119 -0.43 -21.90 6.32
CA THR A 119 -1.06 -22.21 7.60
C THR A 119 -0.22 -23.30 8.26
N GLY A 120 0.42 -22.98 9.39
CA GLY A 120 0.99 -24.00 10.26
C GLY A 120 -0.09 -24.97 10.77
N PRO A 121 0.24 -25.91 11.66
CA PRO A 121 -0.75 -26.71 12.39
C PRO A 121 -1.48 -25.79 13.40
N THR A 122 -2.36 -24.94 12.90
CA THR A 122 -3.19 -24.00 13.66
C THR A 122 -4.63 -24.49 13.69
N ASP A 123 -5.44 -23.98 14.62
CA ASP A 123 -6.88 -24.25 14.79
C ASP A 123 -7.78 -23.78 13.62
N MET A 124 -7.23 -23.64 12.41
CA MET A 124 -7.96 -23.26 11.22
C MET A 124 -8.58 -24.51 10.59
N ILE A 125 -9.86 -24.42 10.24
CA ILE A 125 -10.50 -25.45 9.42
C ILE A 125 -9.96 -25.26 7.99
N PRO A 126 -9.36 -26.29 7.37
CA PRO A 126 -8.90 -26.16 6.00
C PRO A 126 -10.10 -25.82 5.09
N PRO A 127 -9.96 -24.83 4.19
CA PRO A 127 -11.05 -24.47 3.30
C PRO A 127 -11.44 -25.67 2.43
N PRO A 128 -12.72 -25.81 2.09
CA PRO A 128 -13.16 -26.80 1.11
C PRO A 128 -12.34 -26.72 -0.19
N PRO A 129 -12.11 -27.83 -0.90
CA PRO A 129 -11.34 -27.84 -2.15
C PRO A 129 -11.82 -26.83 -3.20
N GLU A 130 -13.13 -26.59 -3.25
CA GLU A 130 -13.81 -25.64 -4.14
C GLU A 130 -13.57 -24.17 -3.77
N GLU A 131 -13.17 -23.87 -2.53
CA GLU A 131 -12.96 -22.51 -2.00
C GLU A 131 -11.46 -22.19 -1.82
N LYS A 132 -10.57 -23.01 -2.38
CA LYS A 132 -9.11 -22.87 -2.18
C LYS A 132 -8.56 -21.50 -2.58
N ASP A 133 -9.18 -20.87 -3.57
CA ASP A 133 -8.76 -19.57 -4.10
C ASP A 133 -9.49 -18.40 -3.44
N LEU A 134 -10.42 -18.66 -2.50
CA LEU A 134 -11.12 -17.63 -1.74
C LEU A 134 -10.34 -17.18 -0.51
N VAL A 135 -10.44 -15.90 -0.20
CA VAL A 135 -9.96 -15.33 1.07
C VAL A 135 -11.02 -15.56 2.13
N HIS A 136 -10.64 -16.19 3.25
CA HIS A 136 -11.52 -16.40 4.41
C HIS A 136 -11.14 -15.52 5.60
N TYR A 137 -12.12 -15.15 6.41
CA TYR A 137 -11.86 -14.47 7.68
C TYR A 137 -11.01 -15.37 8.60
N GLY A 138 -10.02 -14.79 9.25
CA GLY A 138 -9.08 -15.55 10.09
C GLY A 138 -7.93 -16.23 9.33
N GLN A 139 -8.03 -16.37 8.00
CA GLN A 139 -7.00 -17.00 7.19
C GLN A 139 -5.77 -16.08 7.02
N PRO A 140 -4.56 -16.56 7.33
CA PRO A 140 -3.33 -15.80 7.09
C PRO A 140 -3.03 -15.64 5.59
N PHE A 141 -2.64 -14.43 5.19
CA PHE A 141 -2.20 -14.10 3.84
C PHE A 141 -1.09 -13.05 3.82
N PHE A 142 -0.45 -12.91 2.67
CA PHE A 142 0.48 -11.83 2.34
C PHE A 142 -0.20 -10.81 1.44
N ILE A 143 0.12 -9.53 1.62
CA ILE A 143 -0.24 -8.45 0.69
C ILE A 143 1.04 -8.11 -0.07
N MET A 144 1.05 -8.35 -1.38
CA MET A 144 2.25 -8.22 -2.22
C MET A 144 2.06 -7.17 -3.30
N THR A 145 3.15 -6.52 -3.72
CA THR A 145 3.14 -5.64 -4.90
C THR A 145 2.87 -6.45 -6.17
N VAL A 146 2.27 -5.82 -7.17
CA VAL A 146 2.18 -6.39 -8.52
C VAL A 146 3.59 -6.58 -9.12
N PRO A 147 3.83 -7.65 -9.91
CA PRO A 147 5.17 -7.97 -10.41
C PRO A 147 5.72 -6.92 -11.39
N GLU A 148 4.86 -6.14 -12.04
CA GLU A 148 5.28 -5.08 -12.96
C GLU A 148 5.80 -3.82 -12.24
N LEU A 149 5.61 -3.70 -10.93
CA LEU A 149 6.16 -2.58 -10.15
C LEU A 149 7.64 -2.78 -9.82
N SER A 150 8.07 -4.01 -9.57
CA SER A 150 9.43 -4.35 -9.13
C SER A 150 9.75 -5.77 -9.54
N ASP A 151 10.97 -5.99 -10.03
CA ASP A 151 11.45 -7.33 -10.46
C ASP A 151 11.27 -8.38 -9.35
N ASP A 152 11.57 -7.98 -8.11
CA ASP A 152 11.27 -8.78 -6.92
C ASP A 152 10.01 -8.22 -6.24
N PRO A 153 8.96 -9.04 -6.06
CA PRO A 153 7.74 -8.59 -5.42
C PRO A 153 7.98 -8.34 -3.93
N LEU A 154 7.45 -7.23 -3.43
CA LEU A 154 7.59 -6.85 -2.04
C LEU A 154 6.34 -7.23 -1.26
N SER A 155 6.53 -7.66 -0.01
CA SER A 155 5.44 -8.00 0.90
C SER A 155 5.25 -6.92 1.95
N LEU A 156 3.99 -6.59 2.24
CA LEU A 156 3.63 -5.70 3.35
C LEU A 156 4.04 -6.37 4.66
N ALA A 157 4.85 -5.68 5.44
CA ALA A 157 5.41 -6.11 6.70
C ALA A 157 5.08 -5.10 7.81
N SER A 158 5.12 -5.58 9.05
CA SER A 158 5.06 -4.71 10.21
C SER A 158 5.94 -5.20 11.35
N GLU A 159 6.63 -4.25 11.99
CA GLU A 159 7.56 -4.51 13.09
C GLU A 159 7.08 -3.80 14.35
N ARG A 160 7.20 -4.46 15.51
CA ARG A 160 6.87 -3.86 16.81
C ARG A 160 7.60 -2.53 17.00
N LYS A 161 6.88 -1.54 17.52
CA LYS A 161 7.46 -0.24 17.81
C LYS A 161 8.69 -0.35 18.72
N GLY A 162 9.80 0.21 18.28
CA GLY A 162 11.06 0.27 18.99
C GLY A 162 11.90 1.48 18.57
N PRO A 163 13.12 1.64 19.10
CA PRO A 163 13.99 2.77 18.78
C PRO A 163 14.32 2.89 17.29
N ASN A 164 14.37 1.77 16.58
CA ASN A 164 14.69 1.69 15.16
C ASN A 164 13.48 1.40 14.27
N SER A 165 12.28 1.34 14.84
CA SER A 165 11.06 0.94 14.12
C SER A 165 9.87 1.70 14.69
N ALA A 166 9.37 2.69 13.94
CA ALA A 166 8.20 3.48 14.32
C ALA A 166 7.57 4.04 13.05
N SER A 167 6.27 4.36 13.13
CA SER A 167 5.54 4.93 12.00
C SER A 167 6.22 6.21 11.48
N LYS A 168 6.34 6.31 10.14
CA LYS A 168 7.19 7.30 9.44
C LYS A 168 6.95 8.76 9.82
N VAL A 169 5.70 9.16 10.01
CA VAL A 169 5.33 10.57 10.15
C VAL A 169 5.29 10.98 11.61
N THR A 170 4.57 10.22 12.42
CA THR A 170 4.33 10.58 13.82
C THR A 170 5.37 9.99 14.76
N GLY A 171 6.04 8.90 14.40
CA GLY A 171 6.90 8.11 15.29
C GLY A 171 6.15 7.50 16.49
N LYS A 172 4.81 7.53 16.46
CA LYS A 172 3.96 7.15 17.60
C LYS A 172 3.54 5.70 17.54
N TYR A 173 3.38 5.14 16.35
CA TYR A 173 2.73 3.85 16.13
C TYR A 173 3.72 2.79 15.63
N GLN A 174 3.24 1.56 15.50
CA GLN A 174 3.98 0.44 14.94
C GLN A 174 4.24 0.70 13.44
N ASP A 175 5.46 0.42 12.97
CA ASP A 175 5.88 0.70 11.60
C ASP A 175 5.24 -0.27 10.61
N VAL A 176 4.94 0.20 9.40
CA VAL A 176 4.37 -0.59 8.30
C VAL A 176 5.07 -0.22 7.01
N PHE A 177 5.57 -1.24 6.31
CA PHE A 177 6.46 -1.06 5.15
C PHE A 177 6.39 -2.26 4.23
N PHE A 178 6.88 -2.12 3.01
CA PHE A 178 7.11 -3.22 2.08
C PHE A 178 8.57 -3.67 2.15
N SER A 179 8.79 -4.98 2.16
CA SER A 179 10.12 -5.63 2.23
C SER A 179 10.26 -6.70 1.15
N PRO A 180 11.47 -6.90 0.58
CA PRO A 180 11.75 -8.06 -0.28
C PRO A 180 11.82 -9.38 0.52
N ASP A 181 11.91 -9.32 1.85
CA ASP A 181 11.91 -10.49 2.73
C ASP A 181 10.49 -11.10 2.82
N GLY A 182 10.05 -11.70 1.72
CA GLY A 182 8.76 -12.39 1.63
C GLY A 182 8.73 -13.67 2.46
N SER A 183 7.53 -14.04 2.94
CA SER A 183 7.27 -15.29 3.68
C SER A 183 7.79 -15.34 5.12
N THR A 184 7.85 -14.20 5.79
CA THR A 184 8.16 -14.12 7.23
C THR A 184 6.90 -13.90 8.06
N ALA A 185 6.96 -14.15 9.37
CA ALA A 185 5.85 -13.89 10.29
C ALA A 185 5.45 -12.40 10.34
N GLU A 186 6.39 -11.50 10.06
CA GLU A 186 6.20 -10.05 10.02
C GLU A 186 5.42 -9.59 8.78
N THR A 187 5.37 -10.43 7.75
CA THR A 187 4.60 -10.16 6.52
C THR A 187 3.20 -10.76 6.51
N MET A 188 2.83 -11.51 7.55
CA MET A 188 1.54 -12.21 7.60
C MET A 188 0.44 -11.30 8.15
N TRP A 189 -0.67 -11.25 7.43
CA TRP A 189 -1.87 -10.50 7.77
C TRP A 189 -3.07 -11.42 7.82
N VAL A 190 -4.11 -10.98 8.53
CA VAL A 190 -5.39 -11.68 8.64
C VAL A 190 -6.50 -10.67 8.45
N ALA A 191 -7.55 -11.04 7.72
CA ALA A 191 -8.78 -10.26 7.64
C ALA A 191 -9.71 -10.68 8.78
N ASP A 192 -10.11 -9.72 9.60
CA ASP A 192 -11.13 -9.87 10.63
C ASP A 192 -12.43 -9.18 10.19
N PHE A 193 -13.55 -9.72 10.64
CA PHE A 193 -14.86 -9.09 10.42
C PHE A 193 -14.93 -7.72 11.11
N SER A 194 -15.57 -6.74 10.47
CA SER A 194 -15.59 -5.35 10.95
C SER A 194 -16.29 -5.16 12.30
N ASN A 195 -17.28 -6.00 12.61
CA ASN A 195 -17.92 -6.01 13.93
C ASN A 195 -17.15 -6.93 14.90
N PRO A 196 -16.55 -6.39 15.99
CA PRO A 196 -15.78 -7.17 16.94
C PRO A 196 -16.55 -8.30 17.63
N GLU A 197 -17.88 -8.17 17.75
CA GLU A 197 -18.73 -9.15 18.44
C GLU A 197 -18.93 -10.43 17.64
N TYR A 198 -18.78 -10.36 16.31
CA TYR A 198 -19.03 -11.47 15.38
C TYR A 198 -17.76 -12.02 14.72
N ILE A 199 -16.56 -11.63 15.20
CA ILE A 199 -15.29 -12.11 14.61
C ILE A 199 -15.22 -13.64 14.63
N GLU A 200 -15.53 -14.27 15.78
CA GLU A 200 -15.49 -15.73 15.90
C GLU A 200 -16.60 -16.42 15.10
N ASP A 201 -17.78 -15.82 14.98
CA ASP A 201 -18.91 -16.39 14.22
C ASP A 201 -18.68 -16.34 12.70
N MET A 202 -17.90 -15.34 12.26
CA MET A 202 -17.54 -15.12 10.86
C MET A 202 -16.23 -15.80 10.47
N ARG A 203 -15.48 -16.33 11.43
CA ARG A 203 -14.23 -17.04 11.20
C ARG A 203 -14.42 -18.19 10.21
N ASP A 204 -13.43 -18.40 9.36
CA ASP A 204 -13.39 -19.41 8.30
C ASP A 204 -14.49 -19.24 7.22
N ARG A 205 -15.27 -18.15 7.25
CA ARG A 205 -16.21 -17.83 6.16
C ARG A 205 -15.53 -17.02 5.07
N PRO A 206 -15.95 -17.16 3.81
CA PRO A 206 -15.41 -16.38 2.70
C PRO A 206 -15.71 -14.89 2.88
N VAL A 207 -14.73 -14.06 2.53
CA VAL A 207 -14.82 -12.60 2.58
C VAL A 207 -15.52 -12.11 1.32
N LYS A 208 -16.58 -11.31 1.46
CA LYS A 208 -17.23 -10.66 0.31
C LYS A 208 -16.31 -9.62 -0.31
N GLY A 209 -16.35 -9.48 -1.63
CA GLY A 209 -15.45 -8.58 -2.35
C GLY A 209 -15.65 -7.08 -2.01
N ASP A 210 -16.82 -6.69 -1.51
CA ASP A 210 -17.17 -5.33 -1.08
C ASP A 210 -17.17 -5.14 0.45
N ALA A 211 -16.70 -6.14 1.20
CA ALA A 211 -16.75 -6.11 2.65
C ALA A 211 -15.86 -5.00 3.26
N VAL A 212 -16.43 -4.27 4.22
CA VAL A 212 -15.65 -3.47 5.16
C VAL A 212 -15.07 -4.41 6.21
N LEU A 213 -13.75 -4.40 6.37
CA LEU A 213 -13.02 -5.32 7.24
C LEU A 213 -11.88 -4.63 7.99
N VAL A 214 -11.31 -5.37 8.94
CA VAL A 214 -10.12 -4.97 9.67
C VAL A 214 -8.99 -5.89 9.26
N ILE A 215 -7.88 -5.33 8.80
CA ILE A 215 -6.67 -6.11 8.48
C ILE A 215 -5.77 -6.10 9.71
N ARG A 216 -5.49 -7.26 10.28
CA ARG A 216 -4.68 -7.41 11.50
C ARG A 216 -3.34 -8.06 11.19
N HIS A 217 -2.27 -7.48 11.74
CA HIS A 217 -0.96 -8.10 11.65
C HIS A 217 -0.94 -9.38 12.50
N ASN A 218 -0.60 -10.51 11.88
CA ASN A 218 -0.76 -11.83 12.49
C ASN A 218 0.12 -11.99 13.75
N GLN A 219 1.36 -11.52 13.71
CA GLN A 219 2.31 -11.71 14.80
C GLN A 219 2.08 -10.76 16.00
N THR A 220 1.68 -9.50 15.74
CA THR A 220 1.49 -8.51 16.82
C THR A 220 0.05 -8.37 17.27
N ASN A 221 -0.91 -8.91 16.52
CA ASN A 221 -2.34 -8.74 16.75
C ASN A 221 -2.79 -7.27 16.78
N VAL A 222 -2.05 -6.40 16.09
CA VAL A 222 -2.39 -4.98 15.98
C VAL A 222 -3.00 -4.72 14.60
N PRO A 223 -4.15 -4.02 14.51
CA PRO A 223 -4.77 -3.72 13.23
C PRO A 223 -3.95 -2.69 12.44
N LEU A 224 -3.93 -2.88 11.13
CA LEU A 224 -3.49 -1.92 10.14
C LEU A 224 -4.39 -0.69 10.19
N ALA A 225 -3.79 0.47 10.04
CA ALA A 225 -4.50 1.74 10.05
C ALA A 225 -3.86 2.75 9.11
N SER A 226 -4.66 3.74 8.69
CA SER A 226 -4.13 4.98 8.11
C SER A 226 -4.66 6.18 8.88
N THR A 227 -3.79 7.15 9.15
CA THR A 227 -4.13 8.36 9.91
C THR A 227 -4.04 9.58 9.02
N LYS A 228 -4.75 10.66 9.37
CA LYS A 228 -4.67 11.94 8.65
C LYS A 228 -3.36 12.71 8.88
N ALA A 229 -2.33 12.08 9.44
CA ALA A 229 -0.99 12.66 9.50
C ALA A 229 -0.38 12.68 8.10
N VAL A 230 -0.13 13.87 7.56
CA VAL A 230 0.32 14.07 6.18
C VAL A 230 1.84 14.16 6.10
N PHE A 231 2.41 13.57 5.05
CA PHE A 231 3.75 13.86 4.57
C PHE A 231 3.72 14.12 3.06
N TYR A 232 4.80 14.70 2.52
CA TYR A 232 4.90 15.04 1.11
C TYR A 232 5.99 14.21 0.46
N ASN A 233 5.69 13.63 -0.70
CA ASN A 233 6.65 13.00 -1.60
C ASN A 233 6.48 13.54 -3.02
N ASP A 234 7.17 12.93 -3.98
CA ASP A 234 7.14 13.34 -5.39
C ASP A 234 5.75 13.18 -6.06
N PHE A 235 4.82 12.47 -5.41
CA PHE A 235 3.45 12.26 -5.89
C PHE A 235 2.43 13.20 -5.25
N GLY A 236 2.82 13.95 -4.21
CA GLY A 236 1.98 14.94 -3.53
C GLY A 236 1.80 14.66 -2.03
N PRO A 237 0.71 15.18 -1.43
CA PRO A 237 0.38 14.92 -0.03
C PRO A 237 -0.16 13.50 0.14
N GLU A 238 0.44 12.74 1.06
CA GLU A 238 0.04 11.38 1.39
C GLU A 238 -0.12 11.22 2.89
N TYR A 239 -0.90 10.21 3.29
CA TYR A 239 -1.25 9.96 4.68
C TYR A 239 -0.44 8.80 5.26
N GLU A 240 -0.11 8.90 6.54
CA GLU A 240 0.61 7.86 7.28
C GLU A 240 -0.18 6.55 7.31
N VAL A 241 0.49 5.45 6.97
CA VAL A 241 0.04 4.08 7.26
C VAL A 241 0.84 3.54 8.44
N CYS A 242 0.17 2.85 9.36
CA CYS A 242 0.78 2.31 10.57
C CYS A 242 -0.03 1.13 11.11
N CYS A 243 0.48 0.48 12.16
CA CYS A 243 -0.31 -0.46 12.96
C CYS A 243 -0.63 0.17 14.31
N ASN A 244 -1.92 0.35 14.61
CA ASN A 244 -2.40 0.77 15.92
C ASN A 244 -3.91 0.51 16.04
N LYS A 245 -4.38 0.24 17.26
CA LYS A 245 -5.81 0.18 17.56
C LYS A 245 -6.33 1.59 17.88
N PHE A 246 -7.01 2.21 16.93
CA PHE A 246 -7.73 3.45 17.15
C PHE A 246 -9.14 3.15 17.65
N ALA A 247 -9.50 3.73 18.78
CA ALA A 247 -10.79 3.53 19.43
C ALA A 247 -11.24 4.86 20.03
N LEU A 248 -12.55 5.01 20.21
CA LEU A 248 -13.13 6.23 20.76
C LEU A 248 -12.56 6.55 22.16
N PRO A 249 -12.28 7.83 22.47
CA PRO A 249 -11.80 8.24 23.78
C PRO A 249 -12.74 7.76 24.90
N GLY A 250 -12.18 7.18 25.95
CA GLY A 250 -12.95 6.62 27.09
C GLY A 250 -13.33 5.14 26.93
N SER A 251 -13.21 4.59 25.72
CA SER A 251 -13.43 3.17 25.43
C SER A 251 -12.08 2.49 25.21
N ARG A 252 -11.30 2.32 26.27
CA ARG A 252 -10.03 1.54 26.22
C ARG A 252 -10.20 0.08 26.64
N THR A 253 -11.45 -0.37 26.81
CA THR A 253 -11.77 -1.74 27.16
C THR A 253 -11.62 -2.66 25.94
N ARG A 254 -11.32 -3.93 26.22
CA ARG A 254 -11.35 -5.02 25.23
C ARG A 254 -12.78 -5.07 24.65
N GLY A 255 -12.94 -4.90 23.34
CA GLY A 255 -14.25 -4.80 22.67
C GLY A 255 -14.71 -3.39 22.28
N SER A 256 -13.93 -2.36 22.59
CA SER A 256 -14.27 -0.99 22.15
C SER A 256 -14.33 -0.88 20.62
N PRO A 257 -15.35 -0.19 20.08
CA PRO A 257 -15.50 -0.02 18.64
C PRO A 257 -14.27 0.70 18.09
N LEU A 258 -13.79 0.21 16.95
CA LEU A 258 -12.70 0.84 16.22
C LEU A 258 -13.21 2.11 15.55
N THR A 259 -12.29 3.00 15.22
CA THR A 259 -12.57 4.19 14.41
C THR A 259 -12.19 3.94 12.94
N ASP A 260 -12.61 4.82 12.06
CA ASP A 260 -12.45 4.74 10.60
C ASP A 260 -10.99 4.47 10.15
N GLU A 261 -10.00 4.85 10.95
CA GLU A 261 -8.59 4.62 10.65
C GLU A 261 -8.28 3.13 10.46
N ASN A 262 -9.01 2.25 11.15
CA ASN A 262 -8.77 0.80 11.12
C ASN A 262 -9.59 0.02 10.09
N TYR A 263 -10.52 0.67 9.39
CA TYR A 263 -11.41 0.01 8.44
C TYR A 263 -10.89 0.13 7.01
N TRP A 264 -10.93 -0.98 6.30
CA TRP A 264 -10.40 -1.13 4.95
C TRP A 264 -11.40 -1.85 4.05
N ILE A 265 -11.32 -1.57 2.75
CA ILE A 265 -12.10 -2.22 1.69
C ILE A 265 -11.15 -2.60 0.55
N PHE A 266 -11.30 -3.80 0.01
CA PHE A 266 -10.66 -4.20 -1.24
C PHE A 266 -11.50 -3.75 -2.42
N VAL A 267 -10.90 -2.96 -3.32
CA VAL A 267 -11.58 -2.38 -4.47
C VAL A 267 -11.16 -3.13 -5.74
N HIS A 268 -12.16 -3.54 -6.51
CA HIS A 268 -12.05 -4.27 -7.77
C HIS A 268 -12.32 -3.34 -8.95
N SER A 269 -12.04 -3.76 -10.19
CA SER A 269 -12.47 -2.95 -11.34
C SER A 269 -13.99 -2.98 -11.50
N GLU A 270 -14.55 -1.81 -11.81
CA GLU A 270 -15.93 -1.72 -12.28
C GLU A 270 -16.00 -2.38 -13.66
N GLN A 271 -16.85 -3.41 -13.80
CA GLN A 271 -17.23 -3.87 -15.13
C GLN A 271 -18.02 -2.74 -15.78
N ARG A 272 -17.41 -2.03 -16.74
CA ARG A 272 -18.16 -1.10 -17.58
C ARG A 272 -19.14 -1.93 -18.41
N GLU A 273 -20.42 -1.88 -18.04
CA GLU A 273 -21.56 -2.35 -18.83
C GLU A 273 -21.65 -1.66 -20.22
N GLU A 274 -20.76 -0.71 -20.53
CA GLU A 274 -20.70 0.06 -21.78
C GLU A 274 -20.49 -0.82 -23.04
N GLN A 275 -19.94 -2.03 -22.93
CA GLN A 275 -19.75 -2.90 -24.11
C GLN A 275 -21.01 -3.66 -24.56
N GLN A 276 -22.02 -3.82 -23.70
CA GLN A 276 -23.30 -4.43 -24.11
C GLN A 276 -24.19 -3.39 -24.80
N GLY A 277 -24.19 -2.13 -24.35
CA GLY A 277 -24.96 -1.05 -24.99
C GLY A 277 -24.47 -0.68 -26.40
N GLU A 278 -23.16 -0.69 -26.66
CA GLU A 278 -22.63 -0.43 -28.00
C GLU A 278 -22.81 -1.61 -28.98
N ALA A 279 -22.82 -2.84 -28.47
CA ALA A 279 -23.08 -4.04 -29.26
C ALA A 279 -24.57 -4.15 -29.64
N GLU A 280 -25.47 -3.94 -28.67
CA GLU A 280 -26.92 -3.95 -28.91
C GLU A 280 -27.36 -2.78 -29.80
N GLY A 281 -26.78 -1.59 -29.62
CA GLY A 281 -27.04 -0.43 -30.49
C GLY A 281 -26.62 -0.65 -31.94
N ARG A 282 -25.47 -1.32 -32.17
CA ARG A 282 -25.04 -1.69 -33.54
C ARG A 282 -25.88 -2.79 -34.16
N GLU A 283 -26.40 -3.72 -33.36
CA GLU A 283 -27.24 -4.81 -33.86
C GLU A 283 -28.66 -4.35 -34.21
N GLU A 284 -29.24 -3.40 -33.45
CA GLU A 284 -30.52 -2.76 -33.79
C GLU A 284 -30.42 -1.88 -35.03
N GLU A 285 -29.31 -1.15 -35.21
CA GLU A 285 -29.10 -0.29 -36.38
C GLU A 285 -28.93 -1.12 -37.67
N GLN A 286 -28.27 -2.28 -37.59
CA GLN A 286 -28.18 -3.23 -38.71
C GLN A 286 -29.53 -3.93 -39.02
N LYS A 287 -30.36 -4.22 -38.01
CA LYS A 287 -31.71 -4.78 -38.22
C LYS A 287 -32.67 -3.76 -38.83
N ARG A 288 -32.54 -2.47 -38.50
CA ARG A 288 -33.33 -1.39 -39.14
C ARG A 288 -32.92 -1.12 -40.59
N ALA A 289 -31.63 -1.23 -40.92
CA ALA A 289 -31.13 -1.02 -42.27
C ALA A 289 -31.43 -2.17 -43.25
N SER A 290 -31.83 -3.34 -42.76
CA SER A 290 -32.10 -4.55 -43.56
C SER A 290 -33.59 -4.90 -43.71
N ALA A 291 -34.50 -4.11 -43.14
CA ALA A 291 -35.94 -4.31 -43.31
C ALA A 291 -36.39 -3.84 -44.72
N PRO A 292 -36.97 -4.72 -45.56
CA PRO A 292 -37.50 -4.32 -46.86
C PRO A 292 -38.75 -3.44 -46.68
N ALA A 293 -38.82 -2.38 -47.50
CA ALA A 293 -39.93 -1.42 -47.56
C ALA A 293 -41.25 -2.04 -48.03
#